data_AF-A0A443RLP9-F1
#
_entry.id   AF-A0A443RLP9-F1
#
_cell.length_a   1.000
_cell.length_b   1.000
_cell.length_c   1.000
_cell.angle_alpha   90.00
_cell.angle_beta   90.00
_cell.angle_gamma   90.00
#
_symmetry.space_group_name_H-M   'P 1'
#
loop_
_entity.id
_entity.type
_entity.pdbx_description
1 polymer ?
#
loop_
_entity_poly.entity_id
_entity_poly.type
_entity_poly.pdbx_seq_one_letter_code
_entity_poly.pdbx_strand_id
1 'polypeptide(L)'
;MESNFIARVPADLRIRLACKRTTFGYTDIENVTSLWETLGFSDGKAILKELGFNPNTTKINVQHLTSLLIDELMLCATSNGTYLFNVALATFQNELIQLRLNYEQLVTERDKLRINIAEANARADLLAQEVDEHHAKIEKSTKSQLWLLEKKHQEQMRSLEEELKKERELFAAQTQRLKQDCEKELSLTFDHQNKLKQFLDSIETDNKRLERELRDANQRCAELLKANIDLQKEVEELAAVKSKELKDENDELRLQVGNLRQELNCRQLQKKQKTISSSKRILSHRKNSQQSSVDSIHRSPEKGFKRRGNNSSASSDVCNEIAQSHQRKDDFTDEDDSSEEQRSKRKAHITLETDDEAMNEQPMMEVEIEAEDVSTSLTISESDLFKEMSEIKARLTQEIEERDRLIDEKDEIYQRLESVHKKLEKQLNDQVNIRENFRKAIQKLKSFCNDYCETTLYKQIKDAIFKLLLEYEHGSADLETHLAAVIDHFIDLNQKQSSFSDSATSNRLDRSLLLK
;
A
#
# COMPACT_ATOMS: atom_id res chain seq x y z
N MET A 1 -41.36 6.49 -104.66
CA MET A 1 -40.08 5.77 -104.88
C MET A 1 -40.31 4.32 -104.51
N GLU A 2 -41.04 3.63 -105.37
CA GLU A 2 -41.06 2.17 -105.44
C GLU A 2 -39.86 1.77 -106.30
N SER A 3 -38.88 1.11 -105.70
CA SER A 3 -37.94 0.19 -106.37
C SER A 3 -36.93 -0.28 -105.34
N ASN A 4 -36.72 -1.59 -105.25
CA ASN A 4 -35.70 -2.31 -104.45
C ASN A 4 -36.16 -2.94 -103.14
N PHE A 5 -37.34 -3.60 -103.13
CA PHE A 5 -37.68 -4.60 -102.09
C PHE A 5 -37.38 -6.04 -102.53
N ILE A 6 -36.55 -6.24 -103.56
CA ILE A 6 -36.04 -7.55 -103.96
C ILE A 6 -34.51 -7.44 -103.92
N ALA A 7 -33.88 -8.40 -103.25
CA ALA A 7 -32.43 -8.58 -103.06
C ALA A 7 -31.86 -8.08 -101.72
N ARG A 8 -32.14 -8.84 -100.66
CA ARG A 8 -31.12 -9.34 -99.72
C ARG A 8 -31.78 -10.39 -98.83
N VAL A 9 -32.00 -11.58 -99.38
CA VAL A 9 -32.08 -12.78 -98.54
C VAL A 9 -30.70 -12.90 -97.89
N PRO A 10 -30.57 -12.82 -96.55
CA PRO A 10 -29.28 -12.91 -95.89
C PRO A 10 -28.59 -14.22 -96.29
N ALA A 11 -27.29 -14.16 -96.59
CA ALA A 11 -26.47 -15.33 -96.95
C ALA A 11 -26.38 -16.41 -95.86
N ASP A 12 -27.05 -16.22 -94.72
CA ASP A 12 -27.06 -17.09 -93.54
C ASP A 12 -28.43 -17.75 -93.28
N LEU A 13 -29.30 -17.91 -94.28
CA LEU A 13 -30.40 -18.88 -94.20
C LEU A 13 -29.85 -20.32 -94.24
N ARG A 14 -29.10 -20.70 -93.20
CA ARG A 14 -28.73 -22.09 -92.95
C ARG A 14 -29.98 -22.78 -92.41
N ILE A 15 -30.63 -23.57 -93.26
CA ILE A 15 -31.77 -24.42 -92.86
C ILE A 15 -31.30 -25.26 -91.66
N ARG A 16 -31.95 -25.09 -90.50
CA ARG A 16 -31.85 -26.04 -89.41
C ARG A 16 -33.10 -26.89 -89.52
N LEU A 17 -33.07 -27.83 -90.47
CA LEU A 17 -34.13 -28.83 -90.64
C LEU A 17 -34.66 -29.15 -89.25
N ALA A 18 -35.96 -28.98 -89.05
CA ALA A 18 -36.68 -29.02 -87.76
C ALA A 18 -36.47 -30.29 -86.89
N CYS A 19 -35.47 -31.10 -87.22
CA CYS A 19 -34.71 -31.96 -86.34
C CYS A 19 -34.18 -31.18 -85.13
N LYS A 20 -34.94 -31.23 -84.04
CA LYS A 20 -34.59 -30.74 -82.70
C LYS A 20 -33.08 -30.95 -82.41
N ARG A 21 -32.37 -29.84 -82.16
CA ARG A 21 -30.98 -29.80 -81.65
C ARG A 21 -29.96 -30.65 -82.42
N THR A 22 -29.67 -30.33 -83.68
CA THR A 22 -28.41 -30.77 -84.30
C THR A 22 -27.35 -29.69 -84.09
N THR A 23 -26.62 -29.78 -82.97
CA THR A 23 -25.44 -28.95 -82.68
C THR A 23 -24.26 -29.22 -83.62
N PHE A 24 -24.37 -30.16 -84.57
CA PHE A 24 -23.23 -30.68 -85.33
C PHE A 24 -23.44 -30.80 -86.86
N GLY A 25 -24.43 -30.14 -87.47
CA GLY A 25 -24.55 -30.07 -88.94
C GLY A 25 -24.91 -31.37 -89.66
N TYR A 26 -25.11 -32.49 -88.94
CA TYR A 26 -25.61 -33.76 -89.45
C TYR A 26 -26.96 -34.10 -88.80
N THR A 27 -27.86 -34.71 -89.57
CA THR A 27 -29.17 -35.20 -89.12
C THR A 27 -29.37 -36.64 -89.57
N ASP A 28 -30.14 -37.43 -88.82
CA ASP A 28 -30.48 -38.80 -89.21
C ASP A 28 -31.52 -38.77 -90.35
N ILE A 29 -31.41 -39.73 -91.28
CA ILE A 29 -32.30 -39.83 -92.44
C ILE A 29 -33.77 -39.88 -92.00
N GLU A 30 -34.07 -40.60 -90.93
CA GLU A 30 -35.42 -40.76 -90.39
C GLU A 30 -36.06 -39.43 -89.95
N ASN A 31 -35.26 -38.49 -89.48
CA ASN A 31 -35.75 -37.16 -89.10
C ASN A 31 -36.11 -36.30 -90.31
N VAL A 32 -35.40 -36.49 -91.42
CA VAL A 32 -35.70 -35.80 -92.70
C VAL A 32 -36.91 -36.42 -93.37
N THR A 33 -36.99 -37.75 -93.40
CA THR A 33 -38.15 -38.44 -94.00
C THR A 33 -39.42 -38.21 -93.20
N SER A 34 -39.37 -38.26 -91.87
CA SER A 34 -40.54 -37.95 -91.02
C SER A 34 -40.99 -36.49 -91.14
N LEU A 35 -40.05 -35.55 -91.33
CA LEU A 35 -40.38 -34.16 -91.63
C LEU A 35 -41.15 -34.06 -92.95
N TRP A 36 -40.64 -34.68 -94.02
CA TRP A 36 -41.29 -34.65 -95.33
C TRP A 36 -42.64 -35.38 -95.34
N GLU A 37 -42.77 -36.48 -94.59
CA GLU A 37 -44.05 -37.17 -94.36
C GLU A 37 -45.06 -36.25 -93.65
N THR A 38 -44.62 -35.48 -92.64
CA THR A 38 -45.46 -34.49 -91.95
C THR A 38 -45.90 -33.35 -92.87
N LEU A 39 -45.09 -33.04 -93.89
CA LEU A 39 -45.40 -32.06 -94.95
C LEU A 39 -46.24 -32.65 -96.10
N GLY A 40 -46.57 -33.95 -96.04
CA GLY A 40 -47.44 -34.63 -97.02
C GLY A 40 -46.71 -35.40 -98.12
N PHE A 41 -45.41 -35.64 -97.99
CA PHE A 41 -44.59 -36.37 -98.98
C PHE A 41 -44.15 -37.74 -98.43
N SER A 42 -44.78 -38.81 -98.91
CA SER A 42 -44.61 -40.19 -98.40
C SER A 42 -43.38 -40.93 -98.93
N ASP A 43 -42.64 -40.37 -99.89
CA ASP A 43 -41.50 -41.01 -100.58
C ASP A 43 -40.14 -40.38 -100.22
N GLY A 44 -39.93 -40.04 -98.94
CA GLY A 44 -38.74 -39.29 -98.53
C GLY A 44 -37.39 -39.95 -98.87
N LYS A 45 -37.31 -41.29 -98.84
CA LYS A 45 -36.09 -42.02 -99.26
C LYS A 45 -35.84 -41.97 -100.76
N ALA A 46 -36.90 -41.88 -101.58
CA ALA A 46 -36.78 -41.73 -103.03
C ALA A 46 -36.32 -40.31 -103.40
N ILE A 47 -36.88 -39.31 -102.72
CA ILE A 47 -36.47 -37.90 -102.83
C ILE A 47 -34.98 -37.74 -102.49
N LEU A 48 -34.51 -38.35 -101.40
CA LEU A 48 -33.09 -38.34 -101.04
C LEU A 48 -32.21 -39.00 -102.11
N LYS A 49 -32.66 -40.11 -102.69
CA LYS A 49 -31.95 -40.80 -103.78
C LYS A 49 -31.88 -39.94 -105.05
N GLU A 50 -32.95 -39.22 -105.36
CA GLU A 50 -33.02 -38.27 -106.47
C GLU A 50 -32.07 -37.07 -106.29
N LEU A 51 -31.92 -36.60 -105.05
CA LEU A 51 -30.93 -35.60 -104.65
C LEU A 51 -29.48 -36.14 -104.58
N GLY A 52 -29.26 -37.41 -104.91
CA GLY A 52 -27.91 -38.02 -104.92
C GLY A 52 -27.43 -38.55 -103.56
N PHE A 53 -28.29 -38.61 -102.54
CA PHE A 53 -27.95 -39.25 -101.27
C PHE A 53 -28.13 -40.77 -101.33
N ASN A 54 -27.22 -41.51 -100.72
CA ASN A 54 -27.35 -42.95 -100.60
C ASN A 54 -28.39 -43.29 -99.51
N PRO A 55 -29.46 -44.04 -99.82
CA PRO A 55 -30.51 -44.38 -98.84
C PRO A 55 -30.03 -45.29 -97.70
N ASN A 56 -28.81 -45.85 -97.80
CA ASN A 56 -28.20 -46.71 -96.77
C ASN A 56 -27.31 -45.94 -95.78
N THR A 57 -27.11 -44.64 -95.96
CA THR A 57 -26.31 -43.81 -95.04
C THR A 57 -27.14 -43.47 -93.80
N THR A 58 -26.61 -43.58 -92.59
CA THR A 58 -27.42 -43.31 -91.37
C THR A 58 -27.59 -41.80 -91.10
N LYS A 59 -26.61 -41.00 -91.50
CA LYS A 59 -26.54 -39.54 -91.26
C LYS A 59 -26.35 -38.76 -92.55
N ILE A 60 -27.06 -37.65 -92.68
CA ILE A 60 -26.98 -36.72 -93.80
C ILE A 60 -26.43 -35.38 -93.30
N ASN A 61 -25.51 -34.79 -94.06
CA ASN A 61 -25.07 -33.42 -93.81
C ASN A 61 -26.19 -32.45 -94.20
N VAL A 62 -26.70 -31.71 -93.22
CA VAL A 62 -27.80 -30.75 -93.36
C VAL A 62 -27.43 -29.62 -94.32
N GLN A 63 -26.18 -29.16 -94.31
CA GLN A 63 -25.71 -28.09 -95.20
C GLN A 63 -25.68 -28.55 -96.66
N HIS A 64 -25.27 -29.80 -96.91
CA HIS A 64 -25.25 -30.36 -98.25
C HIS A 64 -26.68 -30.57 -98.79
N LEU A 65 -27.57 -31.12 -97.96
CA LEU A 65 -28.98 -31.29 -98.30
C LEU A 65 -29.66 -29.94 -98.57
N THR A 66 -29.37 -28.93 -97.74
CA THR A 66 -29.82 -27.54 -97.93
C THR A 66 -29.39 -26.99 -99.27
N SER A 67 -28.12 -27.13 -99.64
CA SER A 67 -27.60 -26.63 -100.92
C SER A 67 -28.33 -27.26 -102.10
N LEU A 68 -28.52 -28.58 -102.07
CA LEU A 68 -29.19 -29.30 -103.16
C LEU A 68 -30.68 -28.93 -103.29
N LEU A 69 -31.37 -28.68 -102.18
CA LEU A 69 -32.75 -28.17 -102.19
C LEU A 69 -32.84 -26.72 -102.70
N ILE A 70 -31.83 -25.87 -102.41
CA ILE A 70 -31.73 -24.52 -102.98
C ILE A 70 -31.51 -24.59 -104.49
N ASP A 71 -30.60 -25.45 -104.94
CA ASP A 71 -30.30 -25.64 -106.36
C ASP A 71 -31.55 -26.07 -107.11
N GLU A 72 -32.34 -27.01 -106.57
CA GLU A 72 -33.64 -27.39 -107.15
C GLU A 72 -34.64 -26.23 -107.22
N LEU A 73 -34.77 -25.43 -106.14
CA LEU A 73 -35.65 -24.25 -106.15
C LEU A 73 -35.25 -23.23 -107.22
N MET A 74 -33.94 -23.04 -107.44
CA MET A 74 -33.41 -22.08 -108.40
C MET A 74 -33.51 -22.58 -109.84
N LEU A 75 -33.29 -23.89 -110.07
CA LEU A 75 -33.33 -24.51 -111.40
C LEU A 75 -34.75 -24.68 -111.94
N CYS A 76 -35.73 -24.96 -111.07
CA CYS A 76 -37.11 -25.26 -111.47
C CYS A 76 -38.08 -24.08 -111.38
N ALA A 77 -37.62 -22.86 -111.07
CA ALA A 77 -38.46 -21.66 -111.01
C ALA A 77 -39.12 -21.29 -112.37
N THR A 78 -38.69 -21.89 -113.48
CA THR A 78 -39.18 -21.63 -114.84
C THR A 78 -39.98 -22.80 -115.45
N SER A 79 -40.06 -23.96 -114.80
CA SER A 79 -40.86 -25.11 -115.24
C SER A 79 -41.96 -25.41 -114.22
N ASN A 80 -43.19 -25.61 -114.69
CA ASN A 80 -44.32 -25.91 -113.81
C ASN A 80 -44.12 -27.28 -113.12
N GLY A 81 -43.56 -27.25 -111.91
CA GLY A 81 -43.82 -28.21 -110.81
C GLY A 81 -43.23 -29.61 -110.96
N THR A 82 -41.92 -29.77 -110.76
CA THR A 82 -41.36 -31.08 -110.36
C THR A 82 -41.78 -31.41 -108.92
N TYR A 83 -41.97 -32.69 -108.62
CA TYR A 83 -42.30 -33.18 -107.28
C TYR A 83 -41.23 -32.73 -106.24
N LEU A 84 -39.96 -32.74 -106.64
CA LEU A 84 -38.82 -32.29 -105.83
C LEU A 84 -38.86 -30.78 -105.52
N PHE A 85 -39.28 -29.94 -106.47
CA PHE A 85 -39.51 -28.50 -106.23
C PHE A 85 -40.56 -28.25 -105.14
N ASN A 86 -41.68 -28.99 -105.15
CA ASN A 86 -42.72 -28.86 -104.14
C ASN A 86 -42.24 -29.31 -102.75
N VAL A 87 -41.40 -30.37 -102.68
CA VAL A 87 -40.76 -30.79 -101.44
C VAL A 87 -39.83 -29.70 -100.92
N ALA A 88 -38.95 -29.18 -101.77
CA ALA A 88 -38.06 -28.10 -101.39
C ALA A 88 -38.86 -26.90 -100.88
N LEU A 89 -39.84 -26.41 -101.63
CA LEU A 89 -40.68 -25.27 -101.23
C LEU A 89 -41.38 -25.51 -99.89
N ALA A 90 -42.02 -26.67 -99.69
CA ALA A 90 -42.70 -27.00 -98.44
C ALA A 90 -41.72 -27.06 -97.25
N THR A 91 -40.50 -27.56 -97.46
CA THR A 91 -39.47 -27.59 -96.41
C THR A 91 -39.03 -26.20 -95.98
N PHE A 92 -38.82 -25.28 -96.93
CA PHE A 92 -38.48 -23.90 -96.61
C PHE A 92 -39.66 -23.14 -95.96
N GLN A 93 -40.89 -23.39 -96.40
CA GLN A 93 -42.07 -22.79 -95.78
C GLN A 93 -42.24 -23.24 -94.32
N ASN A 94 -42.10 -24.55 -94.05
CA ASN A 94 -42.13 -25.06 -92.69
C ASN A 94 -40.98 -24.49 -91.85
N GLU A 95 -39.78 -24.40 -92.40
CA GLU A 95 -38.63 -23.82 -91.71
C GLU A 95 -38.89 -22.36 -91.31
N LEU A 96 -39.45 -21.54 -92.21
CA LEU A 96 -39.83 -20.15 -91.90
C LEU A 96 -40.87 -20.07 -90.78
N ILE A 97 -41.86 -20.97 -90.76
CA ILE A 97 -42.86 -21.06 -89.69
C ILE A 97 -42.18 -21.42 -88.36
N GLN A 98 -41.31 -22.43 -88.33
CA GLN A 98 -40.61 -22.83 -87.11
C GLN A 98 -39.66 -21.75 -86.60
N LEU A 99 -38.92 -21.07 -87.49
CA LEU A 99 -38.08 -19.92 -87.15
C LEU A 99 -38.90 -18.78 -86.54
N ARG A 100 -40.07 -18.49 -87.12
CA ARG A 100 -40.99 -17.47 -86.58
C ARG A 100 -41.50 -17.85 -85.18
N LEU A 101 -41.96 -19.09 -84.99
CA LEU A 101 -42.42 -19.56 -83.68
C LEU A 101 -41.31 -19.50 -82.63
N ASN A 102 -40.10 -19.94 -82.98
CA ASN A 102 -38.94 -19.84 -82.10
C ASN A 102 -38.58 -18.39 -81.77
N TYR A 103 -38.66 -17.49 -82.75
CA TYR A 103 -38.44 -16.07 -82.53
C TYR A 103 -39.48 -15.48 -81.57
N GLU A 104 -40.77 -15.75 -81.80
CA GLU A 104 -41.85 -15.30 -80.92
C GLU A 104 -41.66 -15.83 -79.48
N GLN A 105 -41.31 -17.11 -79.32
CA GLN A 105 -40.97 -17.68 -78.01
C GLN A 105 -39.78 -16.97 -77.36
N LEU A 106 -38.67 -16.79 -78.08
CA LEU A 106 -37.49 -16.09 -77.56
C LEU A 106 -37.80 -14.64 -77.16
N VAL A 107 -38.66 -13.95 -77.92
CA VAL A 107 -39.12 -12.61 -77.55
C VAL A 107 -39.89 -12.66 -76.23
N THR A 108 -40.84 -13.59 -76.07
CA THR A 108 -41.61 -13.72 -74.83
C THR A 108 -40.72 -14.06 -73.62
N GLU A 109 -39.76 -14.97 -73.77
CA GLU A 109 -38.83 -15.33 -72.70
C GLU A 109 -37.91 -14.16 -72.35
N ARG A 110 -37.41 -13.43 -73.36
CA ARG A 110 -36.64 -12.19 -73.14
C ARG A 110 -37.45 -11.16 -72.37
N ASP A 111 -38.72 -10.97 -72.69
CA ASP A 111 -39.58 -10.01 -71.99
C ASP A 111 -39.87 -10.43 -70.55
N LYS A 112 -40.15 -11.71 -70.30
CA LYS A 112 -40.28 -12.26 -68.94
C LYS A 112 -39.00 -12.05 -68.12
N LEU A 113 -37.83 -12.35 -68.70
CA LEU A 113 -36.56 -12.15 -68.02
C LEU A 113 -36.31 -10.67 -67.71
N ARG A 114 -36.69 -9.75 -68.60
CA ARG A 114 -36.60 -8.30 -68.32
C ARG A 114 -37.49 -7.89 -67.15
N ILE A 115 -38.72 -8.38 -67.09
CA ILE A 115 -39.63 -8.12 -65.96
C ILE A 115 -39.04 -8.69 -64.67
N ASN A 116 -38.58 -9.94 -64.67
CA ASN A 116 -37.98 -10.58 -63.50
C ASN A 116 -36.74 -9.82 -63.00
N ILE A 117 -35.89 -9.34 -63.90
CA ILE A 117 -34.73 -8.50 -63.55
C ILE A 117 -35.19 -7.17 -62.95
N ALA A 118 -36.20 -6.52 -63.52
CA ALA A 118 -36.73 -5.27 -62.98
C ALA A 118 -37.33 -5.46 -61.58
N GLU A 119 -38.09 -6.54 -61.35
CA GLU A 119 -38.63 -6.88 -60.02
C GLU A 119 -37.52 -7.22 -59.02
N ALA A 120 -36.50 -7.97 -59.44
CA ALA A 120 -35.36 -8.31 -58.60
C ALA A 120 -34.59 -7.04 -58.17
N ASN A 121 -34.37 -6.11 -59.10
CA ASN A 121 -33.74 -4.82 -58.80
C ASN A 121 -34.61 -3.98 -57.85
N ALA A 122 -35.92 -3.88 -58.10
CA ALA A 122 -36.83 -3.15 -57.21
C ALA A 122 -36.85 -3.73 -55.78
N ARG A 123 -36.79 -5.07 -55.64
CA ARG A 123 -36.65 -5.71 -54.32
C ARG A 123 -35.29 -5.43 -53.69
N ALA A 124 -34.21 -5.44 -54.47
CA ALA A 124 -32.88 -5.10 -53.98
C ALA A 124 -32.80 -3.65 -53.48
N ASP A 125 -33.43 -2.71 -54.19
CA ASP A 125 -33.51 -1.30 -53.78
C ASP A 125 -34.27 -1.13 -52.46
N LEU A 126 -35.39 -1.83 -52.29
CA LEU A 126 -36.15 -1.81 -51.03
C LEU A 126 -35.33 -2.39 -49.86
N LEU A 127 -34.61 -3.48 -50.08
CA LEU A 127 -33.74 -4.07 -49.06
C LEU A 127 -32.58 -3.13 -48.70
N ALA A 128 -32.00 -2.45 -49.69
CA ALA A 128 -30.96 -1.45 -49.43
C ALA A 128 -31.52 -0.30 -48.56
N GLN A 129 -32.71 0.20 -48.89
CA GLN A 129 -33.38 1.23 -48.08
C GLN A 129 -33.67 0.74 -46.66
N GLU A 130 -34.17 -0.48 -46.48
CA GLU A 130 -34.45 -1.04 -45.14
C GLU A 130 -33.17 -1.17 -44.30
N VAL A 131 -32.07 -1.60 -44.91
CA VAL A 131 -30.76 -1.68 -44.26
C VAL A 131 -30.28 -0.28 -43.86
N ASP A 132 -30.40 0.72 -44.74
CA ASP A 132 -30.03 2.10 -44.44
C ASP A 132 -30.88 2.70 -43.31
N GLU A 133 -32.19 2.47 -43.31
CA GLU A 133 -33.10 2.92 -42.25
C GLU A 133 -32.78 2.26 -40.91
N HIS A 134 -32.46 0.96 -40.92
CA HIS A 134 -32.05 0.23 -39.73
C HIS A 134 -30.71 0.76 -39.20
N HIS A 135 -29.72 0.98 -40.06
CA HIS A 135 -28.45 1.58 -39.69
C HIS A 135 -28.63 2.98 -39.10
N ALA A 136 -29.45 3.84 -39.72
CA ALA A 136 -29.75 5.17 -39.21
C ALA A 136 -30.42 5.12 -37.83
N LYS A 137 -31.31 4.15 -37.59
CA LYS A 137 -31.95 3.94 -36.28
C LYS A 137 -30.94 3.48 -35.23
N ILE A 138 -30.06 2.54 -35.57
CA ILE A 138 -28.99 2.08 -34.67
C ILE A 138 -28.07 3.25 -34.33
N GLU A 139 -27.56 3.97 -35.32
CA GLU A 139 -26.64 5.09 -35.12
C GLU A 139 -27.25 6.18 -34.25
N LYS A 140 -28.53 6.53 -34.49
CA LYS A 140 -29.25 7.48 -33.64
C LYS A 140 -29.38 7.00 -32.19
N SER A 141 -29.68 5.71 -32.00
CA SER A 141 -29.80 5.10 -30.67
C SER A 141 -28.46 5.07 -29.94
N THR A 142 -27.40 4.59 -30.60
CA THR A 142 -26.06 4.51 -30.01
C THR A 142 -25.52 5.90 -29.68
N LYS A 143 -25.69 6.89 -30.56
CA LYS A 143 -25.34 8.28 -30.29
C LYS A 143 -26.07 8.85 -29.07
N SER A 144 -27.37 8.56 -28.93
CA SER A 144 -28.15 9.01 -27.78
C SER A 144 -27.71 8.34 -26.48
N GLN A 145 -27.39 7.05 -26.54
CA GLN A 145 -26.87 6.29 -25.39
C GLN A 145 -25.49 6.78 -24.98
N LEU A 146 -24.57 7.02 -25.93
CA LEU A 146 -23.26 7.58 -25.67
C LEU A 146 -23.36 8.97 -25.04
N TRP A 147 -24.23 9.83 -25.56
CA TRP A 147 -24.44 11.16 -24.99
C TRP A 147 -24.98 11.11 -23.55
N LEU A 148 -25.93 10.21 -23.27
CA LEU A 148 -26.47 10.04 -21.91
C LEU A 148 -25.40 9.51 -20.94
N LEU A 149 -24.58 8.57 -21.39
CA LEU A 149 -23.49 7.99 -20.61
C LEU A 149 -22.39 9.03 -20.33
N GLU A 150 -22.00 9.80 -21.35
CA GLU A 150 -21.04 10.91 -21.22
C GLU A 150 -21.56 11.97 -20.25
N LYS A 151 -22.84 12.36 -20.36
CA LYS A 151 -23.47 13.29 -19.42
C LYS A 151 -23.46 12.74 -17.99
N LYS A 152 -23.83 11.48 -17.79
CA LYS A 152 -23.80 10.83 -16.46
C LYS A 152 -22.39 10.81 -15.89
N HIS A 153 -21.39 10.46 -16.68
CA HIS A 153 -19.99 10.46 -16.24
C HIS A 153 -19.52 11.87 -15.90
N GLN A 154 -19.90 12.88 -16.69
CA GLN A 154 -19.57 14.27 -16.40
C GLN A 154 -20.21 14.75 -15.09
N GLU A 155 -21.45 14.36 -14.81
CA GLU A 155 -22.13 14.65 -13.54
C GLU A 155 -21.46 13.94 -12.36
N GLN A 156 -21.07 12.67 -12.52
CA GLN A 156 -20.33 11.91 -11.50
C GLN A 156 -18.96 12.54 -11.21
N MET A 157 -18.22 12.93 -12.25
CA MET A 157 -16.94 13.62 -12.10
C MET A 157 -17.11 14.95 -11.37
N ARG A 158 -18.13 15.74 -11.72
CA ARG A 158 -18.43 17.00 -11.03
C ARG A 158 -18.75 16.78 -9.55
N SER A 159 -19.56 15.76 -9.23
CA SER A 159 -19.88 15.40 -7.84
C SER A 159 -18.63 15.02 -7.05
N LEU A 160 -17.75 14.19 -7.63
CA LEU A 160 -16.49 13.78 -7.00
C LEU A 160 -15.53 14.96 -6.83
N GLU A 161 -15.44 15.86 -7.81
CA GLU A 161 -14.64 17.08 -7.70
C GLU A 161 -15.15 18.00 -6.58
N GLU A 162 -16.47 18.14 -6.43
CA GLU A 162 -17.09 18.90 -5.34
C GLU A 162 -16.87 18.25 -3.98
N GLU A 163 -16.98 16.92 -3.88
CA GLU A 163 -16.66 16.15 -2.66
C GLU A 163 -15.20 16.31 -2.27
N LEU A 164 -14.27 16.10 -3.22
CA LEU A 164 -12.84 16.27 -3.00
C LEU A 164 -12.50 17.70 -2.57
N LYS A 165 -13.16 18.71 -3.16
CA LYS A 165 -12.99 20.10 -2.77
C LYS A 165 -13.46 20.33 -1.33
N LYS A 166 -14.62 19.80 -0.94
CA LYS A 166 -15.14 19.89 0.44
C LYS A 166 -14.20 19.20 1.42
N GLU A 167 -13.70 18.01 1.10
CA GLU A 167 -12.74 17.29 1.95
C GLU A 167 -11.44 18.06 2.13
N ARG A 168 -10.90 18.66 1.06
CA ARG A 168 -9.72 19.53 1.13
C ARG A 168 -9.95 20.75 2.02
N GLU A 169 -11.12 21.40 1.89
CA GLU A 169 -11.49 22.55 2.71
C GLU A 169 -11.65 22.16 4.19
N LEU A 170 -12.29 21.03 4.48
CA LEU A 170 -12.41 20.48 5.84
C LEU A 170 -11.06 20.15 6.45
N PHE A 171 -10.19 19.45 5.71
CA PHE A 171 -8.85 19.11 6.16
C PHE A 171 -7.99 20.35 6.40
N ALA A 172 -8.09 21.36 5.53
CA ALA A 172 -7.39 22.62 5.71
C ALA A 172 -7.87 23.36 6.96
N ALA A 173 -9.19 23.42 7.19
CA ALA A 173 -9.76 24.03 8.39
C ALA A 173 -9.35 23.29 9.67
N GLN A 174 -9.36 21.96 9.66
CA GLN A 174 -8.90 21.14 10.80
C GLN A 174 -7.42 21.35 11.09
N THR A 175 -6.58 21.32 10.05
CA THR A 175 -5.14 21.57 10.17
C THR A 175 -4.86 22.95 10.73
N GLN A 176 -5.58 23.98 10.26
CA GLN A 176 -5.45 25.34 10.77
C GLN A 176 -5.86 25.44 12.24
N ARG A 177 -6.95 24.76 12.64
CA ARG A 177 -7.39 24.72 14.03
C ARG A 177 -6.35 24.07 14.94
N LEU A 178 -5.85 22.90 14.58
CA LEU A 178 -4.81 22.20 15.34
C LEU A 178 -3.55 23.05 15.47
N LYS A 179 -3.13 23.71 14.38
CA LYS A 179 -1.99 24.62 14.39
C LYS A 179 -2.21 25.79 15.38
N GLN A 180 -3.40 26.40 15.37
CA GLN A 180 -3.73 27.49 16.30
C GLN A 180 -3.76 27.01 17.76
N ASP A 181 -4.28 25.80 18.01
CA ASP A 181 -4.34 25.26 19.37
C ASP A 181 -2.93 24.92 19.88
N CYS A 182 -2.06 24.32 19.05
CA CYS A 182 -0.65 24.13 19.39
C CYS A 182 0.10 25.46 19.62
N GLU A 183 -0.15 26.49 18.81
CA GLU A 183 0.46 27.82 19.00
C GLU A 183 0.04 28.45 20.34
N LYS A 184 -1.22 28.29 20.75
CA LYS A 184 -1.70 28.75 22.07
C LYS A 184 -1.02 27.99 23.21
N GLU A 185 -0.96 26.67 23.14
CA GLU A 185 -0.30 25.85 24.16
C GLU A 185 1.20 26.18 24.29
N LEU A 186 1.87 26.42 23.16
CA LEU A 186 3.26 26.84 23.14
C LEU A 186 3.43 28.21 23.81
N SER A 187 2.55 29.17 23.52
CA SER A 187 2.57 30.50 24.17
C SER A 187 2.33 30.40 25.67
N LEU A 188 1.35 29.61 26.11
CA LEU A 188 1.05 29.41 27.53
C LEU A 188 2.23 28.77 28.26
N THR A 189 2.84 27.74 27.66
CA THR A 189 4.01 27.07 28.22
C THR A 189 5.20 28.02 28.31
N PHE A 190 5.42 28.85 27.28
CA PHE A 190 6.46 29.87 27.28
C PHE A 190 6.24 30.91 28.38
N ASP A 191 5.01 31.38 28.57
CA ASP A 191 4.67 32.31 29.65
C ASP A 191 4.88 31.69 31.04
N HIS A 192 4.51 30.42 31.22
CA HIS A 192 4.76 29.69 32.46
C HIS A 192 6.26 29.53 32.73
N GLN A 193 7.03 29.16 31.70
CA GLN A 193 8.49 29.07 31.79
C GLN A 193 9.10 30.42 32.20
N ASN A 194 8.64 31.52 31.62
CA ASN A 194 9.13 32.86 31.96
C ASN A 194 8.77 33.27 33.39
N LYS A 195 7.55 32.96 33.86
CA LYS A 195 7.15 33.20 35.26
C LYS A 195 8.02 32.41 36.23
N LEU A 196 8.27 31.12 35.94
CA LEU A 196 9.13 30.28 36.77
C LEU A 196 10.58 30.78 36.78
N LYS A 197 11.11 31.21 35.62
CA LYS A 197 12.44 31.85 35.54
C LYS A 197 12.52 33.11 36.39
N GLN A 198 11.53 34.01 36.30
CA GLN A 198 11.48 35.22 37.13
C GLN A 198 11.40 34.91 38.62
N PHE A 199 10.63 33.88 39.00
CA PHE A 199 10.54 33.44 40.39
C PHE A 199 11.86 32.84 40.89
N LEU A 200 12.52 32.03 40.07
CA LEU A 200 13.86 31.49 40.35
C LEU A 200 14.87 32.63 40.54
N ASP A 201 14.91 33.59 39.62
CA ASP A 201 15.80 34.76 39.70
C ASP A 201 15.55 35.55 41.00
N SER A 202 14.28 35.73 41.39
CA SER A 202 13.92 36.38 42.65
C SER A 202 14.47 35.61 43.87
N ILE A 203 14.24 34.29 43.93
CA ILE A 203 14.76 33.44 45.02
C ILE A 203 16.28 33.47 45.05
N GLU A 204 16.95 33.42 43.90
CA GLU A 204 18.40 33.54 43.83
C GLU A 204 18.90 34.87 44.40
N THR A 205 18.22 35.99 44.09
CA THR A 205 18.60 37.29 44.65
C THR A 205 18.39 37.37 46.16
N ASP A 206 17.29 36.80 46.66
CA ASP A 206 17.00 36.72 48.09
C ASP A 206 18.00 35.80 48.82
N ASN A 207 18.34 34.62 48.26
CA ASN A 207 19.38 33.75 48.79
C ASN A 207 20.74 34.47 48.84
N LYS A 208 21.15 35.14 47.75
CA LYS A 208 22.39 35.94 47.74
C LYS A 208 22.37 37.07 48.78
N ARG A 209 21.19 37.65 49.08
CA ARG A 209 21.01 38.63 50.16
C ARG A 209 21.18 37.97 51.53
N LEU A 210 20.46 36.88 51.80
CA LEU A 210 20.50 36.14 53.05
C LEU A 210 21.90 35.58 53.36
N GLU A 211 22.60 35.04 52.36
CA GLU A 211 24.00 34.60 52.49
C GLU A 211 24.95 35.74 52.87
N ARG A 212 24.67 36.97 52.42
CA ARG A 212 25.43 38.16 52.83
C ARG A 212 25.12 38.53 54.27
N GLU A 213 23.84 38.59 54.64
CA GLU A 213 23.41 38.87 56.01
C GLU A 213 23.95 37.85 57.01
N LEU A 214 23.95 36.55 56.65
CA LEU A 214 24.53 35.48 57.47
C LEU A 214 26.04 35.66 57.65
N ARG A 215 26.77 36.01 56.58
CA ARG A 215 28.21 36.32 56.66
C ARG A 215 28.48 37.50 57.58
N ASP A 216 27.73 38.59 57.43
CA ASP A 216 27.87 39.79 58.25
C ASP A 216 27.56 39.49 59.73
N ALA A 217 26.52 38.70 60.02
CA ALA A 217 26.18 38.26 61.37
C ALA A 217 27.27 37.38 61.98
N ASN A 218 27.80 36.41 61.22
CA ASN A 218 28.92 35.58 61.66
C ASN A 218 30.17 36.41 61.97
N GLN A 219 30.48 37.42 61.14
CA GLN A 219 31.58 38.33 61.39
C GLN A 219 31.38 39.11 62.70
N ARG A 220 30.19 39.66 62.93
CA ARG A 220 29.87 40.35 64.20
C ARG A 220 29.95 39.42 65.40
N CYS A 221 29.46 38.19 65.29
CA CYS A 221 29.60 37.19 66.35
C CYS A 221 31.06 36.89 66.65
N ALA A 222 31.92 36.74 65.62
CA ALA A 222 33.35 36.53 65.81
C ALA A 222 34.04 37.73 66.49
N GLU A 223 33.68 38.97 66.11
CA GLU A 223 34.16 40.20 66.73
C GLU A 223 33.73 40.29 68.22
N LEU A 224 32.47 39.98 68.52
CA LEU A 224 31.95 39.95 69.90
C LEU A 224 32.58 38.84 70.74
N LEU A 225 32.80 37.65 70.18
CA LEU A 225 33.52 36.56 70.85
C LEU A 225 34.95 36.96 71.16
N LYS A 226 35.65 37.59 70.21
CA LYS A 226 37.00 38.13 70.44
C LYS A 226 36.99 39.17 71.55
N ALA A 227 36.07 40.13 71.52
CA ALA A 227 35.92 41.13 72.58
C ALA A 227 35.64 40.50 73.95
N ASN A 228 34.82 39.44 74.00
CA ASN A 228 34.54 38.70 75.23
C ASN A 228 35.79 37.99 75.75
N ILE A 229 36.58 37.34 74.89
CA ILE A 229 37.86 36.71 75.26
C ILE A 229 38.84 37.76 75.79
N ASP A 230 38.95 38.91 75.14
CA ASP A 230 39.85 39.99 75.57
C ASP A 230 39.43 40.57 76.92
N LEU A 231 38.12 40.77 77.13
CA LEU A 231 37.57 41.18 78.44
C LEU A 231 37.76 40.11 79.52
N GLN A 232 37.59 38.82 79.20
CA GLN A 232 37.86 37.71 80.13
C GLN A 232 39.32 37.74 80.58
N LYS A 233 40.26 37.91 79.65
CA LYS A 233 41.69 38.07 79.98
C LYS A 233 41.93 39.29 80.85
N GLU A 234 41.34 40.43 80.54
CA GLU A 234 41.47 41.65 81.37
C GLU A 234 40.94 41.41 82.79
N VAL A 235 39.79 40.73 82.93
CA VAL A 235 39.25 40.34 84.24
C VAL A 235 40.16 39.37 84.98
N GLU A 236 40.74 38.37 84.31
CA GLU A 236 41.71 37.44 84.89
C GLU A 236 42.99 38.16 85.33
N GLU A 237 43.52 39.08 84.52
CA GLU A 237 44.67 39.91 84.84
C GLU A 237 44.39 40.81 86.05
N LEU A 238 43.24 41.50 86.08
CA LEU A 238 42.81 42.29 87.23
C LEU A 238 42.62 41.43 88.48
N ALA A 239 42.04 40.23 88.36
CA ALA A 239 41.89 39.29 89.46
C ALA A 239 43.25 38.80 89.98
N ALA A 240 44.22 38.55 89.08
CA ALA A 240 45.58 38.17 89.45
C ALA A 240 46.31 39.30 90.16
N VAL A 241 46.20 40.54 89.67
CA VAL A 241 46.73 41.74 90.34
C VAL A 241 46.10 41.89 91.71
N LYS A 242 44.77 41.79 91.83
CA LYS A 242 44.07 41.93 93.10
C LYS A 242 44.43 40.83 94.10
N SER A 243 44.58 39.59 93.63
CA SER A 243 45.06 38.47 94.44
C SER A 243 46.48 38.71 94.94
N LYS A 244 47.35 39.29 94.10
CA LYS A 244 48.70 39.68 94.50
C LYS A 244 48.69 40.81 95.53
N GLU A 245 47.91 41.87 95.33
CA GLU A 245 47.72 42.94 96.32
C GLU A 245 47.23 42.38 97.66
N LEU A 246 46.21 41.51 97.64
CA LEU A 246 45.69 40.88 98.85
C LEU A 246 46.71 39.97 99.52
N LYS A 247 47.57 39.28 98.76
CA LYS A 247 48.68 38.49 99.31
C LYS A 247 49.73 39.39 99.94
N ASP A 248 50.13 40.46 99.26
CA ASP A 248 51.09 41.45 99.77
C ASP A 248 50.56 42.11 101.05
N GLU A 249 49.28 42.48 101.10
CA GLU A 249 48.59 43.01 102.29
C GLU A 249 48.50 41.95 103.41
N ASN A 250 48.19 40.69 103.08
CA ASN A 250 48.13 39.60 104.07
C ASN A 250 49.52 39.26 104.62
N ASP A 251 50.56 39.30 103.79
CA ASP A 251 51.94 39.13 104.20
C ASP A 251 52.42 40.30 105.06
N GLU A 252 52.03 41.54 104.75
CA GLU A 252 52.25 42.70 105.61
C GLU A 252 51.55 42.57 106.97
N LEU A 253 50.27 42.19 106.98
CA LEU A 253 49.51 41.92 108.21
C LEU A 253 50.13 40.77 109.00
N ARG A 254 50.60 39.70 108.35
CA ARG A 254 51.34 38.61 109.00
C ARG A 254 52.64 39.09 109.60
N LEU A 255 53.35 40.00 108.93
CA LEU A 255 54.57 40.60 109.44
C LEU A 255 54.26 41.48 110.67
N GLN A 256 53.20 42.28 110.63
CA GLN A 256 52.73 43.08 111.77
C GLN A 256 52.30 42.19 112.94
N VAL A 257 51.52 41.13 112.71
CA VAL A 257 51.15 40.13 113.73
C VAL A 257 52.39 39.41 114.26
N GLY A 258 53.38 39.12 113.40
CA GLY A 258 54.67 38.56 113.78
C GLY A 258 55.46 39.49 114.71
N ASN A 259 55.54 40.77 114.35
CA ASN A 259 56.18 41.82 115.16
C ASN A 259 55.46 42.00 116.50
N LEU A 260 54.13 42.06 116.52
CA LEU A 260 53.33 42.14 117.75
C LEU A 260 53.48 40.88 118.60
N ARG A 261 53.54 39.68 118.01
CA ARG A 261 53.87 38.43 118.71
C ARG A 261 55.28 38.49 119.31
N GLN A 262 56.24 39.02 118.57
CA GLN A 262 57.62 39.18 119.05
C GLN A 262 57.69 40.21 120.18
N GLU A 263 56.99 41.33 120.08
CA GLU A 263 56.84 42.32 121.15
C GLU A 263 56.17 41.74 122.39
N LEU A 264 55.10 40.96 122.23
CA LEU A 264 54.45 40.24 123.33
C LEU A 264 55.40 39.22 123.96
N ASN A 265 56.17 38.47 123.16
CA ASN A 265 57.21 37.58 123.66
C ASN A 265 58.31 38.34 124.40
N CYS A 266 58.78 39.48 123.89
CA CYS A 266 59.74 40.35 124.56
C CYS A 266 59.16 40.91 125.87
N ARG A 267 57.88 41.30 125.91
CA ARG A 267 57.18 41.70 127.15
C ARG A 267 57.03 40.54 128.13
N GLN A 268 56.72 39.33 127.67
CA GLN A 268 56.64 38.14 128.52
C GLN A 268 58.03 37.75 129.04
N LEU A 269 59.07 37.85 128.23
CA LEU A 269 60.46 37.66 128.63
C LEU A 269 60.91 38.75 129.61
N GLN A 270 60.51 40.01 129.43
CA GLN A 270 60.75 41.08 130.41
C GLN A 270 59.98 40.86 131.72
N LYS A 271 58.75 40.33 131.68
CA LYS A 271 58.02 39.90 132.89
C LYS A 271 58.74 38.76 133.59
N LYS A 272 59.19 37.73 132.85
CA LYS A 272 60.00 36.62 133.36
C LYS A 272 61.33 37.11 133.93
N GLN A 273 61.99 38.06 133.27
CA GLN A 273 63.25 38.65 133.71
C GLN A 273 63.07 39.53 134.94
N LYS A 274 61.96 40.26 135.07
CA LYS A 274 61.60 40.98 136.32
C LYS A 274 61.34 40.02 137.48
N THR A 275 60.65 38.90 137.25
CA THR A 275 60.45 37.86 138.29
C THR A 275 61.73 37.09 138.64
N ILE A 276 62.66 36.89 137.69
CA ILE A 276 63.95 36.22 137.93
C ILE A 276 64.96 37.17 138.60
N SER A 277 64.96 38.46 138.25
CA SER A 277 65.81 39.48 138.88
C SER A 277 65.37 39.82 140.30
N SER A 278 64.08 39.68 140.64
CA SER A 278 63.58 39.85 142.02
C SER A 278 63.72 38.61 142.90
N SER A 279 64.01 37.43 142.32
CA SER A 279 64.06 36.16 143.05
C SER A 279 65.48 35.63 143.32
N LYS A 280 66.54 36.36 142.92
CA LYS A 280 67.94 35.92 143.07
C LYS A 280 68.72 36.57 144.23
N ARG A 281 68.05 37.29 145.15
CA ARG A 281 68.71 37.99 146.27
C ARG A 281 68.36 37.50 147.68
N ILE A 282 67.61 36.41 147.86
CA ILE A 282 67.33 35.86 149.20
C ILE A 282 67.39 34.32 149.18
N LEU A 283 68.29 33.77 150.01
CA LEU A 283 68.45 32.36 150.44
C LEU A 283 68.95 31.34 149.40
N SER A 284 70.14 30.74 149.50
CA SER A 284 70.81 29.99 150.59
C SER A 284 70.04 28.79 151.15
N HIS A 285 70.46 27.60 150.70
CA HIS A 285 70.43 26.28 151.36
C HIS A 285 69.07 25.56 151.56
N ARG A 286 68.79 24.54 150.72
CA ARG A 286 68.23 23.26 151.18
C ARG A 286 68.52 22.11 150.20
N LYS A 287 68.83 20.95 150.79
CA LYS A 287 69.26 19.66 150.22
C LYS A 287 68.18 18.90 149.43
N ASN A 288 68.66 18.05 148.53
CA ASN A 288 68.21 16.74 148.03
C ASN A 288 66.85 16.14 148.44
N SER A 289 66.26 15.41 147.45
CA SER A 289 65.74 14.04 147.52
C SER A 289 64.22 13.83 147.29
N GLN A 290 63.95 13.07 146.21
CA GLN A 290 63.00 11.94 146.09
C GLN A 290 61.47 12.09 145.97
N GLN A 291 61.00 11.30 145.00
CA GLN A 291 59.80 10.44 144.90
C GLN A 291 58.36 11.01 144.75
N SER A 292 57.77 10.56 143.63
CA SER A 292 56.44 9.90 143.53
C SER A 292 55.19 10.77 143.55
N SER A 293 54.06 10.45 142.88
CA SER A 293 53.64 9.27 142.13
C SER A 293 52.25 9.57 141.50
N VAL A 294 51.88 8.85 140.43
CA VAL A 294 50.56 8.19 140.20
C VAL A 294 49.39 9.12 139.88
N ASP A 295 48.81 9.17 138.67
CA ASP A 295 48.01 8.21 137.85
C ASP A 295 46.69 8.97 137.55
N SER A 296 45.85 8.75 136.54
CA SER A 296 45.35 7.57 135.81
C SER A 296 44.77 8.10 134.47
N ILE A 297 44.98 7.54 133.27
CA ILE A 297 44.53 6.26 132.66
C ILE A 297 43.07 6.25 132.13
N HIS A 298 42.94 5.68 130.92
CA HIS A 298 41.77 5.10 130.18
C HIS A 298 41.09 5.96 129.09
N ARG A 299 40.64 5.44 127.92
CA ARG A 299 40.65 4.13 127.20
C ARG A 299 40.11 4.46 125.77
N SER A 300 40.76 4.11 124.66
CA SER A 300 40.49 2.93 123.78
C SER A 300 39.44 3.18 122.64
N PRO A 301 39.14 2.23 121.70
CA PRO A 301 39.68 2.27 120.33
C PRO A 301 38.68 1.85 119.20
N GLU A 302 39.22 1.66 117.98
CA GLU A 302 38.74 0.85 116.83
C GLU A 302 37.39 1.15 116.12
N LYS A 303 37.44 1.42 114.80
CA LYS A 303 37.29 0.44 113.69
C LYS A 303 37.54 1.14 112.34
N GLY A 304 38.17 0.43 111.41
CA GLY A 304 38.49 0.95 110.06
C GLY A 304 37.43 0.66 108.99
N PHE A 305 37.67 1.18 107.79
CA PHE A 305 37.49 0.48 106.50
C PHE A 305 38.33 1.18 105.41
N LYS A 306 38.96 0.36 104.55
CA LYS A 306 39.81 0.73 103.38
C LYS A 306 38.94 1.17 102.19
N ARG A 307 39.45 1.98 101.23
CA ARG A 307 40.08 1.58 99.94
C ARG A 307 40.38 2.89 99.16
N ARG A 308 41.63 3.18 98.73
CA ARG A 308 42.27 2.93 97.39
C ARG A 308 41.52 3.61 96.23
N GLY A 309 42.11 4.38 95.31
CA GLY A 309 43.50 4.77 95.06
C GLY A 309 43.63 5.68 93.81
N ASN A 310 44.62 6.58 93.88
CA ASN A 310 45.58 7.12 92.90
C ASN A 310 45.41 7.18 91.36
N ASN A 311 46.05 8.27 90.85
CA ASN A 311 46.74 8.54 89.57
C ASN A 311 45.89 9.10 88.42
N SER A 312 46.34 9.97 87.52
CA SER A 312 47.58 10.77 87.33
C SER A 312 47.37 11.65 86.09
N SER A 313 48.15 12.72 85.93
CA SER A 313 48.10 13.71 84.84
C SER A 313 49.16 13.52 83.74
N ALA A 314 48.79 13.92 82.52
CA ALA A 314 49.54 14.62 81.44
C ALA A 314 50.80 13.98 80.78
N SER A 315 50.82 13.89 79.44
CA SER A 315 51.33 14.96 78.52
C SER A 315 51.78 14.45 77.12
N SER A 316 51.48 15.23 76.06
CA SER A 316 52.31 15.65 74.90
C SER A 316 52.65 14.72 73.68
N ASP A 317 52.25 15.22 72.48
CA ASP A 317 52.94 15.39 71.16
C ASP A 317 53.56 14.19 70.40
N VAL A 318 53.66 14.05 69.05
CA VAL A 318 53.36 14.81 67.79
C VAL A 318 53.66 13.89 66.55
N CYS A 319 52.96 14.06 65.40
CA CYS A 319 53.28 13.72 63.96
C CYS A 319 53.61 12.24 63.53
N ASN A 320 53.46 11.74 62.29
CA ASN A 320 52.92 12.15 60.98
C ASN A 320 52.77 10.89 60.06
N GLU A 321 51.86 10.97 59.07
CA GLU A 321 51.90 10.47 57.67
C GLU A 321 51.93 8.97 57.23
N ILE A 322 51.35 8.81 56.01
CA ILE A 322 51.51 7.79 54.93
C ILE A 322 50.41 6.72 54.76
N ALA A 323 49.43 7.08 53.92
CA ALA A 323 49.06 6.52 52.61
C ALA A 323 48.69 5.03 52.36
N GLN A 324 47.80 4.90 51.35
CA GLN A 324 47.46 3.77 50.45
C GLN A 324 46.35 2.82 50.93
N SER A 325 45.13 2.85 50.35
CA SER A 325 44.68 2.44 49.01
C SER A 325 44.90 0.95 48.71
N HIS A 326 43.82 0.16 48.60
CA HIS A 326 43.71 -0.96 47.66
C HIS A 326 42.24 -1.32 47.35
N GLN A 327 41.91 -1.20 46.06
CA GLN A 327 40.82 -1.87 45.34
C GLN A 327 41.06 -3.38 45.26
N ARG A 328 40.00 -4.19 45.08
CA ARG A 328 39.70 -5.13 43.94
C ARG A 328 38.17 -5.44 43.99
N LYS A 329 37.31 -5.42 42.95
CA LYS A 329 37.28 -6.15 41.64
C LYS A 329 37.27 -7.68 41.86
N ASP A 330 36.34 -8.51 41.38
CA ASP A 330 35.64 -8.71 40.08
C ASP A 330 34.38 -9.61 40.37
N ASP A 331 33.20 -9.49 39.74
CA ASP A 331 32.73 -9.88 38.38
C ASP A 331 32.05 -11.29 38.31
N PHE A 332 31.12 -11.42 37.36
CA PHE A 332 30.32 -12.58 36.86
C PHE A 332 28.84 -12.76 37.28
N THR A 333 27.98 -12.27 36.36
CA THR A 333 26.89 -12.93 35.58
C THR A 333 26.11 -14.10 36.20
N ASP A 334 24.77 -14.04 36.20
CA ASP A 334 23.88 -14.49 35.10
C ASP A 334 22.40 -14.55 35.55
N GLU A 335 21.54 -14.18 34.60
CA GLU A 335 20.20 -14.70 34.25
C GLU A 335 19.01 -14.77 35.25
N ASP A 336 17.93 -14.15 34.76
CA ASP A 336 16.57 -14.67 34.60
C ASP A 336 15.49 -14.66 35.71
N ASP A 337 14.31 -14.37 35.18
CA ASP A 337 12.94 -14.63 35.60
C ASP A 337 12.38 -13.92 36.84
N SER A 338 11.51 -12.94 36.58
CA SER A 338 10.50 -12.49 37.53
C SER A 338 9.10 -12.61 36.92
N SER A 339 8.50 -13.78 37.10
CA SER A 339 7.07 -13.99 37.08
C SER A 339 6.54 -14.05 38.51
N GLU A 340 5.49 -13.26 38.76
CA GLU A 340 4.39 -13.48 39.71
C GLU A 340 4.72 -13.74 41.19
N GLU A 341 4.39 -12.76 42.05
CA GLU A 341 4.15 -13.03 43.47
C GLU A 341 2.80 -12.45 43.94
N GLN A 342 1.82 -13.36 44.07
CA GLN A 342 0.57 -13.13 44.77
C GLN A 342 0.72 -13.45 46.27
N ARG A 343 0.77 -12.39 47.08
CA ARG A 343 -0.04 -12.14 48.29
C ARG A 343 -0.33 -13.35 49.22
N SER A 344 0.51 -13.50 50.25
CA SER A 344 0.16 -14.26 51.46
C SER A 344 -0.28 -13.31 52.59
N LYS A 345 -1.52 -13.47 53.06
CA LYS A 345 -2.09 -12.74 54.21
C LYS A 345 -1.69 -13.43 55.51
N ARG A 346 -1.11 -12.70 56.46
CA ARG A 346 -1.19 -13.03 57.90
C ARG A 346 -1.57 -11.77 58.69
N LYS A 347 -2.80 -11.78 59.23
CA LYS A 347 -3.23 -10.89 60.31
C LYS A 347 -2.74 -11.48 61.63
N ALA A 348 -1.96 -10.71 62.39
CA ALA A 348 -1.74 -10.96 63.81
C ALA A 348 -2.41 -9.83 64.59
N HIS A 349 -3.34 -10.23 65.45
CA HIS A 349 -4.08 -9.39 66.39
C HIS A 349 -3.21 -9.28 67.65
N ILE A 350 -2.85 -8.07 68.09
CA ILE A 350 -2.32 -7.83 69.43
C ILE A 350 -3.15 -6.71 70.04
N THR A 351 -3.88 -7.08 71.09
CA THR A 351 -4.54 -6.22 72.06
C THR A 351 -3.49 -5.71 73.05
N LEU A 352 -3.49 -4.41 73.32
CA LEU A 352 -2.87 -3.84 74.52
C LEU A 352 -3.85 -2.86 75.15
N GLU A 353 -4.13 -3.15 76.41
CA GLU A 353 -4.92 -2.37 77.36
C GLU A 353 -4.24 -1.03 77.63
N THR A 354 -5.05 0.02 77.75
CA THR A 354 -4.64 1.37 78.15
C THR A 354 -5.00 1.57 79.62
N ASP A 355 -3.98 1.81 80.45
CA ASP A 355 -4.13 2.46 81.75
C ASP A 355 -3.76 3.95 81.62
N ASP A 356 -4.55 4.74 82.33
CA ASP A 356 -4.57 6.17 82.63
C ASP A 356 -3.29 7.01 82.42
N GLU A 357 -3.43 8.22 81.84
CA GLU A 357 -3.36 9.49 82.58
C GLU A 357 -3.37 10.69 81.59
N ALA A 358 -4.34 11.58 81.79
CA ALA A 358 -4.51 12.81 81.03
C ALA A 358 -3.38 13.81 81.30
N MET A 359 -2.72 14.32 80.26
CA MET A 359 -2.12 15.67 80.26
C MET A 359 -2.00 16.20 78.83
N ASN A 360 -2.56 17.40 78.61
CA ASN A 360 -2.26 18.36 77.55
C ASN A 360 -2.95 18.16 76.17
N GLU A 361 -4.25 18.48 76.10
CA GLU A 361 -4.94 18.78 74.83
C GLU A 361 -4.51 20.16 74.32
N GLN A 362 -4.33 20.30 72.99
CA GLN A 362 -3.80 21.47 72.24
C GLN A 362 -2.25 21.43 72.11
N PRO A 363 -1.72 20.52 71.26
CA PRO A 363 -1.60 20.79 69.82
C PRO A 363 -1.67 19.55 68.89
N MET A 364 -2.35 18.46 69.28
CA MET A 364 -2.43 17.23 68.45
C MET A 364 -3.55 17.23 67.39
N MET A 365 -4.62 17.99 67.59
CA MET A 365 -5.80 17.94 66.71
C MET A 365 -5.57 18.60 65.33
N GLU A 366 -4.73 19.63 65.25
CA GLU A 366 -4.37 20.26 63.95
C GLU A 366 -3.46 19.37 63.10
N VAL A 367 -2.52 18.65 63.73
CA VAL A 367 -1.60 17.74 63.02
C VAL A 367 -2.32 16.47 62.54
N GLU A 368 -3.32 15.97 63.28
CA GLU A 368 -4.15 14.84 62.85
C GLU A 368 -5.13 15.22 61.73
N ILE A 369 -5.73 16.41 61.77
CA ILE A 369 -6.59 16.91 60.69
C ILE A 369 -5.76 17.17 59.42
N GLU A 370 -4.58 17.78 59.52
CA GLU A 370 -3.70 17.99 58.36
C GLU A 370 -3.13 16.66 57.81
N ALA A 371 -2.85 15.68 58.66
CA ALA A 371 -2.40 14.36 58.21
C ALA A 371 -3.53 13.56 57.53
N GLU A 372 -4.78 13.65 58.01
CA GLU A 372 -5.95 13.04 57.36
C GLU A 372 -6.31 13.75 56.04
N ASP A 373 -6.21 15.08 55.96
CA ASP A 373 -6.49 15.84 54.74
C ASP A 373 -5.44 15.56 53.65
N VAL A 374 -4.16 15.43 54.02
CA VAL A 374 -3.10 15.02 53.10
C VAL A 374 -3.24 13.55 52.69
N SER A 375 -3.66 12.66 53.59
CA SER A 375 -3.89 11.24 53.28
C SER A 375 -5.11 11.04 52.36
N THR A 376 -6.18 11.82 52.57
CA THR A 376 -7.35 11.82 51.67
C THR A 376 -7.03 12.46 50.32
N SER A 377 -6.20 13.51 50.26
CA SER A 377 -5.76 14.08 48.97
C SER A 377 -4.86 13.14 48.17
N LEU A 378 -3.96 12.40 48.85
CA LEU A 378 -3.10 11.40 48.22
C LEU A 378 -3.90 10.21 47.66
N THR A 379 -4.91 9.74 48.41
CA THR A 379 -5.78 8.65 47.96
C THR A 379 -6.70 9.05 46.79
N ILE A 380 -7.17 10.30 46.75
CA ILE A 380 -7.90 10.85 45.61
C ILE A 380 -6.96 10.96 44.38
N SER A 381 -5.72 11.45 44.57
CA SER A 381 -4.74 11.54 43.49
C SER A 381 -4.33 10.17 42.94
N GLU A 382 -4.18 9.15 43.79
CA GLU A 382 -3.94 7.76 43.36
C GLU A 382 -5.13 7.18 42.59
N SER A 383 -6.36 7.47 43.03
CA SER A 383 -7.59 7.07 42.33
C SER A 383 -7.68 7.70 40.94
N ASP A 384 -7.37 8.99 40.82
CA ASP A 384 -7.42 9.71 39.55
C ASP A 384 -6.34 9.22 38.57
N LEU A 385 -5.11 8.98 39.05
CA LEU A 385 -4.05 8.34 38.28
C LEU A 385 -4.44 6.92 37.83
N PHE A 386 -5.09 6.14 38.70
CA PHE A 386 -5.55 4.79 38.36
C PHE A 386 -6.64 4.83 37.27
N LYS A 387 -7.50 5.84 37.31
CA LYS A 387 -8.56 6.06 36.31
C LYS A 387 -7.97 6.48 34.97
N GLU A 388 -7.02 7.42 34.93
CA GLU A 388 -6.29 7.78 33.71
C GLU A 388 -5.52 6.59 33.14
N MET A 389 -4.85 5.81 33.99
CA MET A 389 -4.11 4.64 33.54
C MET A 389 -5.05 3.54 33.00
N SER A 390 -6.25 3.40 33.57
CA SER A 390 -7.31 2.52 33.05
C SER A 390 -7.83 3.00 31.70
N GLU A 391 -8.03 4.30 31.51
CA GLU A 391 -8.47 4.89 30.25
C GLU A 391 -7.41 4.77 29.15
N ILE A 392 -6.14 5.02 29.48
CA ILE A 392 -5.01 4.81 28.56
C ILE A 392 -4.91 3.35 28.16
N LYS A 393 -5.04 2.43 29.14
CA LYS A 393 -5.02 0.98 28.86
C LYS A 393 -6.17 0.56 27.94
N ALA A 394 -7.38 1.12 28.15
CA ALA A 394 -8.53 0.87 27.30
C ALA A 394 -8.32 1.37 25.86
N ARG A 395 -7.75 2.57 25.69
CA ARG A 395 -7.40 3.10 24.37
C ARG A 395 -6.34 2.26 23.67
N LEU A 396 -5.32 1.81 24.41
CA LEU A 396 -4.27 0.95 23.85
C LEU A 396 -4.83 -0.40 23.38
N THR A 397 -5.74 -1.02 24.15
CA THR A 397 -6.43 -2.24 23.71
C THR A 397 -7.27 -2.01 22.46
N GLN A 398 -7.96 -0.87 22.35
CA GLN A 398 -8.75 -0.56 21.17
C GLN A 398 -7.87 -0.35 19.92
N GLU A 399 -6.72 0.33 20.05
CA GLU A 399 -5.76 0.49 18.95
C GLU A 399 -5.14 -0.84 18.51
N ILE A 400 -4.93 -1.79 19.42
CA ILE A 400 -4.45 -3.14 19.09
C ILE A 400 -5.51 -3.89 18.29
N GLU A 401 -6.77 -3.88 18.72
CA GLU A 401 -7.87 -4.50 17.98
C GLU A 401 -8.09 -3.88 16.59
N GLU A 402 -7.93 -2.56 16.46
CA GLU A 402 -7.98 -1.89 15.15
C GLU A 402 -6.79 -2.28 14.26
N ARG A 403 -5.58 -2.40 14.82
CA ARG A 403 -4.41 -2.92 14.09
C ARG A 403 -4.63 -4.34 13.59
N ASP A 404 -5.17 -5.22 14.43
CA ASP A 404 -5.43 -6.61 14.06
C ASP A 404 -6.47 -6.69 12.93
N ARG A 405 -7.54 -5.88 12.99
CA ARG A 405 -8.51 -5.76 11.89
C ARG A 405 -7.88 -5.31 10.58
N LEU A 406 -6.96 -4.34 10.63
CA LEU A 406 -6.26 -3.87 9.43
C LEU A 406 -5.28 -4.92 8.88
N ILE A 407 -4.70 -5.76 9.73
CA ILE A 407 -3.86 -6.89 9.31
C ILE A 407 -4.70 -7.92 8.56
N ASP A 408 -5.88 -8.27 9.06
CA ASP A 408 -6.80 -9.20 8.39
C ASP A 408 -7.25 -8.67 7.02
N GLU A 409 -7.63 -7.38 6.94
CA GLU A 409 -8.03 -6.74 5.67
C GLU A 409 -6.88 -6.72 4.65
N LYS A 410 -5.66 -6.40 5.13
CA LYS A 410 -4.45 -6.44 4.32
C LYS A 410 -4.23 -7.85 3.75
N ASP A 411 -4.34 -8.89 4.56
CA ASP A 411 -4.12 -10.27 4.13
C ASP A 411 -5.19 -10.74 3.11
N GLU A 412 -6.44 -10.30 3.26
CA GLU A 412 -7.49 -10.54 2.27
C GLU A 412 -7.18 -9.88 0.92
N ILE A 413 -6.67 -8.64 0.95
CA ILE A 413 -6.22 -7.92 -0.26
C ILE A 413 -5.07 -8.67 -0.94
N TYR A 414 -4.08 -9.16 -0.18
CA TYR A 414 -2.97 -9.94 -0.74
C TYR A 414 -3.47 -11.24 -1.41
N GLN A 415 -4.41 -11.96 -0.80
CA GLN A 415 -5.00 -13.15 -1.41
C GLN A 415 -5.76 -12.84 -2.72
N ARG A 416 -6.51 -11.73 -2.75
CA ARG A 416 -7.17 -11.27 -3.97
C ARG A 416 -6.15 -10.93 -5.06
N LEU A 417 -5.08 -10.23 -4.72
CA LEU A 417 -4.00 -9.86 -5.64
C LEU A 417 -3.33 -11.11 -6.24
N GLU A 418 -3.01 -12.09 -5.39
CA GLU A 418 -2.43 -13.38 -5.79
C GLU A 418 -3.34 -14.13 -6.78
N SER A 419 -4.66 -14.12 -6.52
CA SER A 419 -5.65 -14.75 -7.41
C SER A 419 -5.71 -14.08 -8.79
N VAL A 420 -5.59 -12.75 -8.83
CA VAL A 420 -5.57 -11.97 -10.08
C VAL A 420 -4.26 -12.22 -10.83
N HIS A 421 -3.13 -12.27 -10.11
CA HIS A 421 -1.83 -12.55 -10.71
C HIS A 421 -1.83 -13.93 -11.40
N LYS A 422 -2.31 -14.98 -10.73
CA LYS A 422 -2.44 -16.33 -11.32
C LYS A 422 -3.35 -16.35 -12.55
N LYS A 423 -4.44 -15.59 -12.54
CA LYS A 423 -5.33 -15.48 -13.71
C LYS A 423 -4.63 -14.81 -14.89
N LEU A 424 -3.91 -13.71 -14.65
CA LEU A 424 -3.15 -13.00 -15.68
C LEU A 424 -2.01 -13.85 -16.23
N GLU A 425 -1.29 -14.57 -15.37
CA GLU A 425 -0.21 -15.47 -15.76
C GLU A 425 -0.74 -16.60 -16.65
N LYS A 426 -1.90 -17.18 -16.30
CA LYS A 426 -2.57 -18.18 -17.14
C LYS A 426 -2.95 -17.58 -18.50
N GLN A 427 -3.56 -16.40 -18.54
CA GLN A 427 -3.93 -15.73 -19.80
C GLN A 427 -2.70 -15.43 -20.67
N LEU A 428 -1.59 -15.02 -20.06
CA LEU A 428 -0.33 -14.79 -20.76
C LEU A 428 0.24 -16.10 -21.34
N ASN A 429 0.21 -17.19 -20.57
CA ASN A 429 0.68 -18.48 -21.03
C ASN A 429 -0.18 -19.05 -22.16
N ASP A 430 -1.51 -18.86 -22.09
CA ASP A 430 -2.44 -19.22 -23.16
C ASP A 430 -2.15 -18.41 -24.44
N GLN A 431 -1.92 -17.11 -24.33
CA GLN A 431 -1.48 -16.24 -25.44
C GLN A 431 -0.16 -16.72 -26.07
N VAL A 432 0.83 -17.08 -25.26
CA VAL A 432 2.13 -17.59 -25.74
C VAL A 432 1.94 -18.92 -26.48
N ASN A 433 1.13 -19.84 -25.96
CA ASN A 433 0.82 -21.11 -26.62
C ASN A 433 0.11 -20.92 -27.96
N ILE A 434 -0.85 -19.99 -28.01
CA ILE A 434 -1.56 -19.62 -29.24
C ILE A 434 -0.57 -19.09 -30.28
N ARG A 435 0.33 -18.16 -29.90
CA ARG A 435 1.38 -17.61 -30.77
C ARG A 435 2.33 -18.69 -31.30
N GLU A 436 2.71 -19.64 -30.46
CA GLU A 436 3.59 -20.74 -30.86
C GLU A 436 2.91 -21.71 -31.84
N ASN A 437 1.61 -21.98 -31.64
CA ASN A 437 0.82 -22.77 -32.58
C ASN A 437 0.68 -22.06 -33.93
N PHE A 438 0.45 -20.74 -33.94
CA PHE A 438 0.43 -19.94 -35.16
C PHE A 438 1.78 -19.97 -35.88
N ARG A 439 2.89 -19.82 -35.16
CA ARG A 439 4.24 -19.92 -35.72
C ARG A 439 4.44 -21.25 -36.46
N LYS A 440 4.01 -22.36 -35.86
CA LYS A 440 4.07 -23.70 -36.47
C LYS A 440 3.18 -23.81 -37.72
N ALA A 441 1.97 -23.24 -37.70
CA ALA A 441 1.05 -23.26 -38.84
C ALA A 441 1.63 -22.47 -40.04
N ILE A 442 2.17 -21.28 -39.79
CA ILE A 442 2.84 -20.47 -40.81
C ILE A 442 4.06 -21.21 -41.39
N GLN A 443 4.83 -21.90 -40.55
CA GLN A 443 5.99 -22.67 -41.00
C GLN A 443 5.59 -23.84 -41.91
N LYS A 444 4.46 -24.51 -41.62
CA LYS A 444 3.86 -25.54 -42.50
C LYS A 444 3.35 -24.98 -43.82
N LEU A 445 2.68 -23.82 -43.80
CA LEU A 445 2.23 -23.13 -45.01
C LEU A 445 3.44 -22.72 -45.88
N LYS A 446 4.51 -22.24 -45.25
CA LYS A 446 5.75 -21.86 -45.94
C LYS A 446 6.42 -23.07 -46.61
N SER A 447 6.46 -24.24 -45.95
CA SER A 447 6.96 -25.47 -46.59
C SER A 447 6.06 -25.92 -47.73
N PHE A 448 4.74 -25.90 -47.54
CA PHE A 448 3.78 -26.29 -48.57
C PHE A 448 3.86 -25.40 -49.82
N CYS A 449 4.05 -24.09 -49.63
CA CYS A 449 4.27 -23.16 -50.73
C CYS A 449 5.57 -23.49 -51.48
N ASN A 450 6.68 -23.73 -50.79
CA ASN A 450 7.96 -24.04 -51.44
C ASN A 450 7.92 -25.29 -52.34
N ASP A 451 6.98 -26.20 -52.13
CA ASP A 451 6.84 -27.44 -52.92
C ASP A 451 6.05 -27.26 -54.23
N TYR A 452 5.38 -26.12 -54.46
CA TYR A 452 4.59 -25.84 -55.68
C TYR A 452 5.20 -24.72 -56.55
N CYS A 453 5.38 -25.00 -57.84
CA CYS A 453 6.06 -24.11 -58.81
C CYS A 453 5.31 -22.81 -59.18
N GLU A 454 6.12 -21.83 -59.59
CA GLU A 454 5.82 -20.42 -59.93
C GLU A 454 4.65 -20.22 -60.92
N THR A 455 3.45 -20.00 -60.39
CA THR A 455 2.35 -19.34 -61.12
C THR A 455 2.14 -17.92 -60.58
N THR A 456 1.53 -17.02 -61.36
CA THR A 456 1.23 -15.63 -60.94
C THR A 456 0.40 -15.57 -59.66
N LEU A 457 -0.44 -16.58 -59.42
CA LEU A 457 -1.22 -16.77 -58.19
C LEU A 457 -0.30 -17.07 -56.99
N TYR A 458 0.73 -17.88 -57.19
CA TYR A 458 1.73 -18.21 -56.16
C TYR A 458 2.49 -16.96 -55.69
N LYS A 459 2.79 -16.03 -56.60
CA LYS A 459 3.46 -14.76 -56.26
C LYS A 459 2.55 -13.85 -55.42
N GLN A 460 1.27 -13.76 -55.77
CA GLN A 460 0.26 -13.00 -55.00
C GLN A 460 0.00 -13.60 -53.62
N ILE A 461 -0.05 -14.93 -53.51
CA ILE A 461 -0.19 -15.65 -52.24
C ILE A 461 1.05 -15.43 -51.36
N LYS A 462 2.24 -15.54 -51.95
CA LYS A 462 3.52 -15.32 -51.25
C LYS A 462 3.63 -13.88 -50.74
N ASP A 463 3.25 -12.88 -51.53
CA ASP A 463 3.28 -11.47 -51.12
C ASP A 463 2.23 -11.15 -50.05
N ALA A 464 1.02 -11.71 -50.14
CA ALA A 464 -0.01 -11.55 -49.11
C ALA A 464 0.42 -12.16 -47.76
N ILE A 465 1.01 -13.36 -47.79
CA ILE A 465 1.55 -14.03 -46.59
C ILE A 465 2.73 -13.23 -46.01
N PHE A 466 3.61 -12.67 -46.85
CA PHE A 466 4.75 -11.87 -46.40
C PHE A 466 4.32 -10.57 -45.72
N LYS A 467 3.25 -9.94 -46.22
CA LYS A 467 2.69 -8.70 -45.66
C LYS A 467 2.07 -8.92 -44.27
N LEU A 468 1.37 -10.04 -44.09
CA LEU A 468 0.81 -10.45 -42.79
C LEU A 468 1.90 -10.83 -41.78
N LEU A 469 2.99 -11.46 -42.23
CA LEU A 469 4.16 -11.76 -41.40
C LEU A 469 4.82 -10.49 -40.86
N LEU A 470 4.93 -9.44 -41.68
CA LEU A 470 5.42 -8.13 -41.27
C LEU A 470 4.49 -7.46 -40.25
N GLU A 471 3.17 -7.50 -40.47
CA GLU A 471 2.18 -6.94 -39.53
C GLU A 471 2.10 -7.72 -38.20
N TYR A 472 2.35 -9.04 -38.22
CA TYR A 472 2.47 -9.89 -37.03
C TYR A 472 3.69 -9.52 -36.16
N GLU A 473 4.84 -9.25 -36.76
CA GLU A 473 6.04 -8.78 -36.03
C GLU A 473 5.85 -7.40 -35.38
N HIS A 474 4.88 -6.61 -35.86
CA HIS A 474 4.59 -5.26 -35.36
C HIS A 474 3.50 -5.22 -34.27
N GLY A 475 2.99 -6.37 -33.82
CA GLY A 475 2.22 -6.48 -32.57
C GLY A 475 0.76 -6.03 -32.62
N SER A 476 0.09 -6.10 -33.78
CA SER A 476 -1.36 -5.87 -33.85
C SER A 476 -2.15 -6.95 -33.09
N ALA A 477 -3.10 -6.51 -32.25
CA ALA A 477 -3.81 -7.35 -31.28
C ALA A 477 -4.91 -8.24 -31.88
N ASP A 478 -5.30 -8.04 -33.14
CA ASP A 478 -6.51 -8.64 -33.72
C ASP A 478 -6.18 -9.67 -34.81
N LEU A 479 -5.35 -10.64 -34.41
CA LEU A 479 -4.77 -11.61 -35.33
C LEU A 479 -5.79 -12.60 -35.89
N GLU A 480 -6.81 -12.97 -35.12
CA GLU A 480 -7.91 -13.82 -35.57
C GLU A 480 -8.71 -13.15 -36.69
N THR A 481 -9.01 -11.87 -36.53
CA THR A 481 -9.78 -11.05 -37.49
C THR A 481 -9.01 -10.88 -38.79
N HIS A 482 -7.70 -10.66 -38.70
CA HIS A 482 -6.83 -10.58 -39.88
C HIS A 482 -6.68 -11.94 -40.58
N LEU A 483 -6.57 -13.04 -39.84
CA LEU A 483 -6.44 -14.38 -40.44
C LEU A 483 -7.76 -14.81 -41.11
N ALA A 484 -8.90 -14.52 -40.51
CA ALA A 484 -10.21 -14.75 -41.10
C ALA A 484 -10.37 -13.98 -42.42
N ALA A 485 -9.99 -12.70 -42.45
CA ALA A 485 -10.02 -11.88 -43.67
C ALA A 485 -9.13 -12.45 -44.80
N VAL A 486 -8.01 -13.07 -44.45
CA VAL A 486 -7.06 -13.65 -45.41
C VAL A 486 -7.56 -14.99 -45.94
N ILE A 487 -8.14 -15.83 -45.08
CA ILE A 487 -8.80 -17.06 -45.49
C ILE A 487 -9.98 -16.74 -46.41
N ASP A 488 -10.78 -15.73 -46.09
CA ASP A 488 -11.90 -15.29 -46.93
C ASP A 488 -11.42 -14.74 -48.28
N HIS A 489 -10.38 -13.91 -48.28
CA HIS A 489 -9.76 -13.42 -49.53
C HIS A 489 -9.18 -14.55 -50.39
N PHE A 490 -8.64 -15.60 -49.74
CA PHE A 490 -8.13 -16.79 -50.43
C PHE A 490 -9.27 -17.64 -51.03
N ILE A 491 -10.37 -17.80 -50.31
CA ILE A 491 -11.58 -18.48 -50.79
C ILE A 491 -12.15 -17.73 -52.00
N ASP A 492 -12.21 -16.40 -51.94
CA ASP A 492 -12.71 -15.54 -53.03
C ASP A 492 -11.84 -15.61 -54.30
N LEU A 493 -10.51 -15.60 -54.15
CA LEU A 493 -9.57 -15.76 -55.27
C LEU A 493 -9.74 -17.13 -55.95
N ASN A 494 -9.94 -18.19 -55.17
CA ASN A 494 -10.11 -19.55 -55.68
C ASN A 494 -11.47 -19.72 -56.40
N GLN A 495 -12.53 -19.08 -55.90
CA GLN A 495 -13.84 -19.05 -56.56
C GLN A 495 -13.81 -18.25 -57.87
N LYS A 496 -13.09 -17.12 -57.93
CA LYS A 496 -12.92 -16.34 -59.16
C LYS A 496 -12.16 -17.11 -60.24
N GLN A 497 -11.14 -17.90 -59.90
CA GLN A 497 -10.47 -18.78 -60.86
C GLN A 497 -11.37 -19.95 -61.34
N SER A 498 -12.20 -20.51 -60.45
CA SER A 498 -13.20 -21.53 -60.81
C SER A 498 -14.19 -21.05 -61.87
N SER A 499 -14.50 -19.75 -61.94
CA SER A 499 -15.41 -19.19 -62.95
C SER A 499 -14.77 -18.99 -64.33
N PHE A 500 -13.44 -19.10 -64.44
CA PHE A 500 -12.68 -18.89 -65.67
C PHE A 500 -12.19 -20.19 -66.34
N SER A 501 -12.28 -21.36 -65.69
CA SER A 501 -11.82 -22.63 -66.26
C SER A 501 -12.78 -23.80 -65.99
N ASP A 502 -13.78 -23.97 -66.86
CA ASP A 502 -14.63 -25.18 -66.89
C ASP A 502 -13.88 -26.45 -67.41
N SER A 503 -12.57 -26.37 -67.68
CA SER A 503 -11.80 -27.47 -68.30
C SER A 503 -10.68 -28.08 -67.44
N ALA A 504 -10.57 -27.76 -66.15
CA ALA A 504 -9.51 -28.31 -65.30
C ALA A 504 -10.07 -29.01 -64.05
N THR A 505 -10.49 -30.26 -64.21
CA THR A 505 -10.98 -31.14 -63.12
C THR A 505 -9.90 -31.62 -62.14
N SER A 506 -8.68 -31.08 -62.13
CA SER A 506 -7.58 -31.65 -61.34
C SER A 506 -7.07 -30.83 -60.14
N ASN A 507 -7.46 -29.56 -59.97
CA ASN A 507 -6.88 -28.70 -58.92
C ASN A 507 -7.93 -28.15 -57.95
N ARG A 508 -8.80 -29.02 -57.44
CA ARG A 508 -9.75 -28.65 -56.39
C ARG A 508 -9.05 -28.75 -55.04
N LEU A 509 -8.46 -27.64 -54.57
CA LEU A 509 -8.00 -27.52 -53.18
C LEU A 509 -9.23 -27.68 -52.28
N ASP A 510 -9.26 -28.78 -51.52
CA ASP A 510 -10.41 -29.15 -50.70
C ASP A 510 -10.61 -28.11 -49.58
N ARG A 511 -11.79 -27.48 -49.55
CA ARG A 511 -12.15 -26.43 -48.59
C ARG A 511 -12.01 -26.92 -47.15
N SER A 512 -12.12 -28.24 -46.94
CA SER A 512 -11.94 -28.90 -45.66
C SER A 512 -10.49 -28.90 -45.13
N LEU A 513 -9.49 -28.76 -46.00
CA LEU A 513 -8.06 -28.72 -45.64
C LEU A 513 -7.57 -27.30 -45.28
N LEU A 514 -8.26 -26.27 -45.74
CA LEU A 514 -7.97 -24.86 -45.42
C LEU A 514 -8.65 -24.37 -44.13
N LEU A 515 -9.75 -25.02 -43.73
CA LEU A 515 -10.53 -24.71 -42.53
C LEU A 515 -10.07 -25.48 -41.28
N LYS A 516 -9.22 -26.50 -41.43
CA LYS A 516 -8.58 -27.25 -40.33
C LYS A 516 -7.19 -26.71 -40.06
#